data_AF-A0A949L3H9-F1
#
_entry.id   AF-A0A949L3H9-F1
#
_cell.length_a   1.000
_cell.length_b   1.000
_cell.length_c   1.000
_cell.angle_alpha   90.00
_cell.angle_beta   90.00
_cell.angle_gamma   90.00
#
_symmetry.space_group_name_H-M   'P 1'
#
loop_
_entity.id
_entity.type
_entity.pdbx_description
1 polymer ?
#
loop_
_entity_poly.entity_id
_entity_poly.type
_entity_poly.pdbx_seq_one_letter_code
_entity_poly.pdbx_strand_id
1 'polypeptide(L)'
;MKLKNRLLFNYVSIFLITTLIAVSAYFLFSLTSVNLEKTLVKNKYTAHSLMNDDISDIAYSDVTSNNGGIQVIDSNYKIIFSEGINTFPKSQLTVSEWTDFLTRSQDIRRQYSFSVAYNEREQFWLVVTFPTSIRIDFNITHNRFYNSADSTSVIAVITIIISIYVLLLIISTLLYSRMSASVFTKPLAALQKSANQLRKGD
;
A
#
# COMPACT_ATOMS: atom_id res chain seq x y z
N MET A 1 -16.74 40.45 18.62
CA MET A 1 -15.85 39.78 17.63
C MET A 1 -16.50 39.87 16.25
N LYS A 2 -15.84 40.49 15.26
CA LYS A 2 -16.43 40.75 13.91
C LYS A 2 -16.87 39.43 13.26
N LEU A 3 -18.03 39.41 12.59
CA LEU A 3 -18.62 38.23 11.93
C LEU A 3 -17.61 37.51 11.00
N LYS A 4 -16.77 38.29 10.32
CA LYS A 4 -15.64 37.82 9.50
C LYS A 4 -14.68 36.89 10.26
N ASN A 5 -14.38 37.18 11.52
CA ASN A 5 -13.47 36.37 12.34
C ASN A 5 -14.12 35.06 12.81
N ARG A 6 -15.45 35.03 13.02
CA ARG A 6 -16.17 33.79 13.35
C ARG A 6 -16.24 32.84 12.15
N LEU A 7 -16.46 33.39 10.95
CA LEU A 7 -16.43 32.60 9.72
C LEU A 7 -15.03 32.04 9.47
N LEU A 8 -13.99 32.88 9.54
CA LEU A 8 -12.59 32.44 9.38
C LEU A 8 -12.20 31.34 10.38
N PHE A 9 -12.62 31.46 11.64
CA PHE A 9 -12.40 30.44 12.66
C PHE A 9 -13.09 29.11 12.31
N ASN A 10 -14.36 29.14 11.91
CA ASN A 10 -15.09 27.93 11.49
C ASN A 10 -14.42 27.24 10.28
N TYR A 11 -13.87 28.00 9.34
CA TYR A 11 -13.17 27.44 8.18
C TYR A 11 -11.84 26.78 8.56
N VAL A 12 -11.04 27.43 9.39
CA VAL A 12 -9.79 26.84 9.89
C VAL A 12 -10.08 25.57 10.68
N SER A 13 -11.15 25.57 11.49
CA SER A 13 -11.59 24.38 12.21
C SER A 13 -11.99 23.23 11.27
N ILE A 14 -12.75 23.50 10.20
CA ILE A 14 -13.11 22.47 9.21
C ILE A 14 -11.87 21.94 8.49
N PHE A 15 -10.93 22.81 8.10
CA PHE A 15 -9.66 22.41 7.49
C PHE A 15 -8.83 21.50 8.39
N LEU A 16 -8.73 21.84 9.69
CA LEU A 16 -8.01 21.01 10.66
C LEU A 16 -8.71 19.66 10.85
N ILE A 17 -10.03 19.65 10.92
CA ILE A 17 -10.83 18.43 11.07
C ILE A 17 -10.67 17.53 9.83
N THR A 18 -10.76 18.05 8.61
CA THR A 18 -10.61 17.24 7.39
C THR A 18 -9.20 16.70 7.22
N THR A 19 -8.18 17.50 7.55
CA THR A 19 -6.78 17.04 7.56
C THR A 19 -6.58 15.94 8.60
N LEU A 20 -7.12 16.11 9.80
CA LEU A 20 -7.05 15.10 10.86
C LEU A 20 -7.75 13.80 10.45
N ILE A 21 -8.92 13.88 9.80
CA ILE A 21 -9.62 12.71 9.25
C ILE A 21 -8.75 12.00 8.21
N ALA A 22 -8.14 12.73 7.28
CA ALA A 22 -7.29 12.15 6.24
C ALA A 22 -6.04 11.46 6.82
N VAL A 23 -5.36 12.09 7.78
CA VAL A 23 -4.20 11.49 8.48
C VAL A 23 -4.63 10.26 9.28
N SER A 24 -5.78 10.32 9.94
CA SER A 24 -6.33 9.19 10.70
C SER A 24 -6.70 8.02 9.77
N ALA A 25 -7.31 8.29 8.62
CA ALA A 25 -7.62 7.28 7.60
C ALA A 25 -6.34 6.62 7.05
N TYR A 26 -5.31 7.42 6.76
CA TYR A 26 -3.99 6.89 6.36
C TYR A 26 -3.39 6.00 7.43
N PHE A 27 -3.43 6.43 8.70
CA PHE A 27 -2.90 5.65 9.81
C PHE A 27 -3.65 4.33 10.03
N LEU A 28 -4.99 4.36 9.99
CA LEU A 28 -5.82 3.16 10.05
C LEU A 28 -5.54 2.19 8.89
N PHE A 29 -5.36 2.73 7.69
CA PHE A 29 -5.00 1.93 6.52
C PHE A 29 -3.63 1.26 6.68
N SER A 30 -2.64 1.99 7.20
CA SER A 30 -1.29 1.47 7.46
C SER A 30 -1.26 0.40 8.56
N LEU A 31 -2.05 0.56 9.64
CA LEU A 31 -2.19 -0.50 10.66
C LEU A 31 -2.86 -1.74 10.09
N THR A 32 -3.88 -1.54 9.26
CA THR A 32 -4.61 -2.63 8.61
C THR A 32 -3.71 -3.39 7.65
N SER A 33 -2.84 -2.72 6.88
CA SER A 33 -1.93 -3.40 5.96
C SER A 33 -0.92 -4.30 6.67
N VAL A 34 -0.33 -3.86 7.80
CA VAL A 34 0.62 -4.66 8.59
C VAL A 34 -0.05 -5.91 9.21
N ASN A 35 -1.28 -5.76 9.69
CA ASN A 35 -2.02 -6.88 10.28
C ASN A 35 -2.57 -7.83 9.20
N LEU A 36 -3.04 -7.31 8.07
CA LEU A 36 -3.45 -8.15 6.93
C LEU A 36 -2.28 -9.01 6.46
N GLU A 37 -1.11 -8.40 6.32
CA GLU A 37 0.08 -9.09 5.81
C GLU A 37 0.43 -10.32 6.65
N LYS A 38 0.31 -10.26 7.99
CA LYS A 38 0.53 -11.43 8.86
C LYS A 38 -0.53 -12.53 8.74
N THR A 39 -1.75 -12.17 8.35
CA THR A 39 -2.88 -13.11 8.20
C THR A 39 -2.99 -13.73 6.81
N LEU A 40 -2.25 -13.24 5.82
CA LEU A 40 -2.28 -13.79 4.47
C LEU A 40 -1.63 -15.18 4.45
N VAL A 41 -2.32 -16.14 3.86
CA VAL A 41 -1.90 -17.54 3.72
C VAL A 41 -0.46 -17.66 3.18
N LYS A 42 -0.08 -16.81 2.21
CA LYS A 42 1.28 -16.75 1.62
C LYS A 42 2.41 -16.52 2.63
N ASN A 43 2.11 -15.88 3.77
CA ASN A 43 3.09 -15.55 4.81
C ASN A 43 3.11 -16.60 5.94
N LYS A 44 2.07 -17.44 6.02
CA LYS A 44 2.04 -18.61 6.91
C LYS A 44 2.83 -19.78 6.32
N TYR A 45 2.75 -19.97 5.01
CA TYR A 45 3.36 -21.09 4.28
C TYR A 45 4.53 -20.59 3.43
N THR A 46 5.65 -20.31 4.07
CA THR A 46 6.90 -19.90 3.39
C THR A 46 7.77 -21.12 3.07
N ALA A 47 8.66 -21.00 2.09
CA ALA A 47 9.64 -22.04 1.79
C ALA A 47 10.55 -22.31 3.00
N HIS A 48 10.89 -21.28 3.78
CA HIS A 48 11.71 -21.48 4.98
C HIS A 48 10.96 -22.22 6.09
N SER A 49 9.67 -21.98 6.27
CA SER A 49 8.87 -22.67 7.30
C SER A 49 8.52 -24.11 6.94
N LEU A 50 8.47 -24.42 5.64
CA LEU A 50 8.13 -25.76 5.14
C LEU A 50 9.37 -26.59 4.80
N MET A 51 10.56 -26.00 4.86
CA MET A 51 11.81 -26.69 4.55
C MET A 51 12.03 -27.85 5.51
N ASN A 52 12.31 -29.03 4.97
CA ASN A 52 12.74 -30.20 5.69
C ASN A 52 13.91 -30.85 4.93
N ASP A 53 14.71 -31.68 5.60
CA ASP A 53 15.79 -32.42 4.95
C ASP A 53 15.19 -33.55 4.08
N ASP A 54 14.16 -34.25 4.57
CA ASP A 54 13.40 -35.21 3.76
C ASP A 54 12.30 -34.52 2.96
N ILE A 55 12.33 -34.65 1.64
CA ILE A 55 11.32 -34.12 0.70
C ILE A 55 9.93 -34.73 0.98
N SER A 56 9.89 -35.99 1.42
CA SER A 56 8.65 -36.72 1.72
C SER A 56 7.91 -36.13 2.91
N ASP A 57 8.64 -35.49 3.82
CA ASP A 57 8.11 -34.88 5.04
C ASP A 57 7.74 -33.40 4.87
N ILE A 58 7.90 -32.84 3.65
CA ILE A 58 7.45 -31.48 3.36
C ILE A 58 5.92 -31.46 3.34
N ALA A 59 5.32 -30.71 4.26
CA ALA A 59 3.86 -30.61 4.37
C ALA A 59 3.25 -29.78 3.22
N TYR A 60 2.95 -30.42 2.08
CA TYR A 60 2.42 -29.76 0.89
C TYR A 60 0.89 -29.69 0.80
N SER A 61 0.16 -30.51 1.57
CA SER A 61 -1.31 -30.59 1.54
C SER A 61 -1.98 -29.26 1.88
N ASP A 62 -1.41 -28.53 2.83
CA ASP A 62 -1.91 -27.21 3.26
C ASP A 62 -1.72 -26.17 2.16
N VAL A 63 -0.62 -26.26 1.39
CA VAL A 63 -0.33 -25.33 0.31
C VAL A 63 -1.27 -25.59 -0.88
N THR A 64 -1.44 -26.85 -1.29
CA THR A 64 -2.33 -27.20 -2.41
C THR A 64 -3.80 -26.91 -2.08
N SER A 65 -4.24 -27.15 -0.84
CA SER A 65 -5.60 -26.83 -0.37
C SER A 65 -5.91 -25.33 -0.42
N ASN A 66 -4.88 -24.48 -0.37
CA ASN A 66 -5.01 -23.03 -0.48
C ASN A 66 -4.68 -22.51 -1.90
N ASN A 67 -4.81 -23.37 -2.93
CA ASN A 67 -4.49 -23.06 -4.32
C ASN A 67 -3.05 -22.58 -4.54
N GLY A 68 -2.11 -23.03 -3.71
CA GLY A 68 -0.69 -22.81 -3.91
C GLY A 68 -0.03 -23.91 -4.73
N GLY A 69 1.27 -23.79 -4.93
CA GLY A 69 2.12 -24.81 -5.52
C GLY A 69 3.44 -24.93 -4.78
N ILE A 70 4.00 -26.14 -4.75
CA ILE A 70 5.32 -26.44 -4.22
C ILE A 70 6.13 -27.11 -5.32
N GLN A 71 7.36 -26.65 -5.51
CA GLN A 71 8.31 -27.25 -6.42
C GLN A 71 9.68 -27.39 -5.73
N VAL A 72 10.30 -28.55 -5.88
CA VAL A 72 11.65 -28.83 -5.36
C VAL A 72 12.59 -28.96 -6.55
N ILE A 73 13.68 -28.20 -6.50
CA ILE A 73 14.68 -28.12 -7.55
C ILE A 73 16.01 -28.59 -6.97
N ASP A 74 16.60 -29.63 -7.53
CA ASP A 74 17.91 -30.14 -7.10
C ASP A 74 19.07 -29.22 -7.53
N SER A 75 20.28 -29.52 -7.08
CA SER A 75 21.50 -28.80 -7.44
C SER A 75 21.83 -28.79 -8.94
N ASN A 76 21.26 -29.71 -9.72
CA ASN A 76 21.38 -29.78 -11.18
C ASN A 76 20.26 -29.02 -11.91
N TYR A 77 19.49 -28.22 -11.17
CA TYR A 77 18.33 -27.46 -11.66
C TYR A 77 17.21 -28.33 -12.22
N LYS A 78 17.14 -29.59 -11.81
CA LYS A 78 16.07 -30.52 -12.16
C LYS A 78 14.94 -30.41 -11.14
N ILE A 79 13.72 -30.38 -11.63
CA ILE A 79 12.53 -30.40 -10.80
C ILE A 79 12.26 -31.84 -10.41
N ILE A 80 12.50 -32.15 -9.14
CA ILE A 80 12.37 -33.50 -8.59
C ILE A 80 11.02 -33.73 -7.91
N PHE A 81 10.33 -32.67 -7.53
CA PHE A 81 8.99 -32.71 -6.96
C PHE A 81 8.20 -31.48 -7.40
N SER A 82 6.92 -31.66 -7.72
CA SER A 82 6.02 -30.57 -8.12
C SER A 82 4.58 -30.94 -7.80
N GLU A 83 3.94 -30.16 -6.92
CA GLU A 83 2.55 -30.33 -6.53
C GLU A 83 1.81 -28.99 -6.57
N GLY A 84 0.52 -29.01 -6.97
CA GLY A 84 -0.29 -27.81 -7.12
C GLY A 84 0.09 -26.94 -8.33
N ILE A 85 0.23 -25.62 -8.14
CA ILE A 85 0.62 -24.70 -9.22
C ILE A 85 2.01 -25.03 -9.73
N ASN A 86 2.09 -25.39 -11.01
CA ASN A 86 3.36 -25.57 -11.70
C ASN A 86 3.78 -24.28 -12.42
N THR A 87 4.87 -23.65 -11.95
CA THR A 87 5.43 -22.44 -12.57
C THR A 87 6.57 -22.69 -13.55
N PHE A 88 7.01 -23.95 -13.65
CA PHE A 88 8.08 -24.39 -14.53
C PHE A 88 7.59 -25.52 -15.43
N PRO A 89 7.21 -25.24 -16.69
CA PRO A 89 6.66 -26.25 -17.59
C PRO A 89 7.69 -27.31 -18.03
N LYS A 90 8.97 -27.12 -17.73
CA LYS A 90 10.07 -28.02 -18.07
C LYS A 90 10.51 -28.82 -16.85
N SER A 91 11.01 -30.03 -17.07
CA SER A 91 11.56 -30.89 -16.01
C SER A 91 12.95 -30.46 -15.53
N GLN A 92 13.68 -29.67 -16.32
CA GLN A 92 14.99 -29.14 -15.97
C GLN A 92 15.15 -27.72 -16.48
N LEU A 93 15.71 -26.86 -15.63
CA LEU A 93 15.99 -25.47 -15.91
C LEU A 93 17.48 -25.31 -16.26
N THR A 94 17.78 -24.34 -17.11
CA THR A 94 19.14 -23.83 -17.26
C THR A 94 19.48 -22.88 -16.10
N VAL A 95 20.78 -22.69 -15.85
CA VAL A 95 21.26 -21.69 -14.87
C VAL A 95 20.68 -20.29 -15.17
N SER A 96 20.59 -19.94 -16.45
CA SER A 96 20.00 -18.66 -16.88
C SER A 96 18.53 -18.58 -16.49
N GLU A 97 17.72 -19.61 -16.82
CA GLU A 97 16.29 -19.62 -16.50
C GLU A 97 16.03 -19.57 -14.99
N TRP A 98 16.85 -20.25 -14.19
CA TRP A 98 16.78 -20.19 -12.74
C TRP A 98 17.14 -18.81 -12.20
N THR A 99 18.21 -18.20 -12.71
CA THR A 99 18.64 -16.86 -12.31
C THR A 99 17.61 -15.80 -12.69
N ASP A 100 17.04 -15.92 -13.89
CA ASP A 100 15.95 -15.05 -14.38
C ASP A 100 14.68 -15.23 -13.55
N PHE A 101 14.40 -16.45 -13.11
CA PHE A 101 13.32 -16.72 -12.16
C PHE A 101 13.60 -16.04 -10.81
N LEU A 102 14.76 -16.24 -10.21
CA LEU A 102 15.11 -15.62 -8.92
C LEU A 102 14.99 -14.10 -8.97
N THR A 103 15.46 -13.49 -10.06
CA THR A 103 15.37 -12.04 -10.27
C THR A 103 13.91 -11.57 -10.42
N ARG A 104 13.13 -12.21 -11.30
CA ARG A 104 11.72 -11.85 -11.51
C ARG A 104 10.82 -12.20 -10.34
N SER A 105 11.19 -13.20 -9.54
CA SER A 105 10.46 -13.60 -8.35
C SER A 105 10.40 -12.46 -7.34
N GLN A 106 11.35 -11.51 -7.35
CA GLN A 106 11.37 -10.34 -6.48
C GLN A 106 10.66 -9.10 -7.07
N ASP A 107 10.17 -9.16 -8.31
CA ASP A 107 9.48 -8.04 -8.94
C ASP A 107 8.15 -7.74 -8.21
N ILE A 108 7.79 -6.46 -8.17
CA ILE A 108 6.53 -5.94 -7.66
C ILE A 108 5.39 -6.29 -8.64
N ARG A 109 5.65 -6.37 -9.94
CA ARG A 109 4.66 -6.65 -11.00
C ARG A 109 4.56 -8.14 -11.32
N ARG A 110 4.22 -8.97 -10.33
CA ARG A 110 4.08 -10.44 -10.47
C ARG A 110 2.67 -10.95 -10.20
N GLN A 111 2.22 -11.89 -11.03
CA GLN A 111 0.93 -12.59 -10.87
C GLN A 111 0.93 -13.59 -9.71
N TYR A 112 2.12 -14.03 -9.27
CA TYR A 112 2.30 -14.99 -8.19
C TYR A 112 3.26 -14.45 -7.14
N SER A 113 3.01 -14.79 -5.88
CA SER A 113 3.94 -14.59 -4.77
C SER A 113 4.79 -15.83 -4.63
N PHE A 114 6.10 -15.64 -4.72
CA PHE A 114 7.11 -16.69 -4.56
C PHE A 114 7.82 -16.55 -3.21
N SER A 115 8.00 -17.67 -2.52
CA SER A 115 8.96 -17.84 -1.44
C SER A 115 9.96 -18.90 -1.88
N VAL A 116 11.25 -18.60 -1.74
CA VAL A 116 12.34 -19.51 -2.12
C VAL A 116 13.25 -19.69 -0.91
N ALA A 117 13.60 -20.94 -0.59
CA ALA A 117 14.59 -21.28 0.43
C ALA A 117 15.53 -22.36 -0.12
N TYR A 118 16.78 -22.35 0.34
CA TYR A 118 17.80 -23.32 -0.04
C TYR A 118 18.13 -24.21 1.16
N ASN A 119 18.13 -25.53 0.96
CA ASN A 119 18.63 -26.49 1.93
C ASN A 119 20.11 -26.73 1.65
N GLU A 120 20.99 -26.31 2.55
CA GLU A 120 22.44 -26.49 2.39
C GLU A 120 22.88 -27.95 2.57
N ARG A 121 22.14 -28.76 3.33
CA ARG A 121 22.49 -30.16 3.63
C ARG A 121 22.21 -31.06 2.44
N GLU A 122 20.97 -31.01 1.97
CA GLU A 122 20.47 -31.86 0.89
C GLU A 122 20.56 -31.17 -0.49
N GLN A 123 21.08 -29.95 -0.52
CA GLN A 123 21.43 -29.19 -1.73
C GLN A 123 20.28 -29.01 -2.73
N PHE A 124 19.11 -28.60 -2.24
CA PHE A 124 17.96 -28.30 -3.08
C PHE A 124 17.30 -26.96 -2.75
N TRP A 125 16.58 -26.40 -3.71
CA TRP A 125 15.71 -25.25 -3.52
C TRP A 125 14.26 -25.69 -3.36
N LEU A 126 13.60 -25.15 -2.34
CA LEU A 126 12.16 -25.24 -2.18
C LEU A 126 11.53 -23.94 -2.67
N VAL A 127 10.63 -24.04 -3.65
CA VAL A 127 9.86 -22.93 -4.19
C VAL A 127 8.40 -23.12 -3.81
N VAL A 128 7.86 -22.15 -3.06
CA VAL A 128 6.45 -22.09 -2.71
C VAL A 128 5.81 -20.94 -3.48
N THR A 129 4.72 -21.25 -4.18
CA THR A 129 4.00 -20.32 -5.05
C THR A 129 2.57 -20.15 -4.56
N PHE A 130 2.09 -18.91 -4.48
CA PHE A 130 0.68 -18.61 -4.29
C PHE A 130 0.20 -17.58 -5.31
N PRO A 131 -1.04 -17.67 -5.82
CA PRO A 131 -1.61 -16.65 -6.70
C PRO A 131 -1.74 -15.33 -5.92
N THR A 132 -1.30 -14.23 -6.53
CA THR A 132 -1.42 -12.91 -5.91
C THR A 132 -2.86 -12.44 -6.09
N SER A 133 -3.65 -12.37 -5.00
CA SER A 133 -5.01 -11.83 -5.05
C SER A 133 -4.98 -10.30 -5.12
N ILE A 134 -4.52 -9.64 -4.05
CA ILE A 134 -4.32 -8.19 -3.97
C ILE A 134 -3.13 -7.94 -3.04
N ARG A 135 -2.13 -7.16 -3.50
CA ARG A 135 -0.96 -6.78 -2.70
C ARG A 135 -0.86 -5.26 -2.67
N ILE A 136 -0.98 -4.68 -1.48
CA ILE A 136 -0.83 -3.25 -1.23
C ILE A 136 0.34 -3.10 -0.26
N ASP A 137 1.53 -2.89 -0.82
CA ASP A 137 2.76 -2.73 -0.06
C ASP A 137 3.10 -1.24 0.06
N PHE A 138 2.93 -0.67 1.25
CA PHE A 138 3.45 0.65 1.61
C PHE A 138 4.69 0.48 2.48
N ASN A 139 5.82 0.15 1.87
CA ASN A 139 7.09 0.05 2.59
C ASN A 139 8.03 1.17 2.16
N ILE A 140 8.29 2.11 3.07
CA ILE A 140 9.31 3.14 2.90
C ILE A 140 10.56 2.64 3.63
N THR A 141 11.49 2.07 2.87
CA THR A 141 12.79 1.64 3.40
C THR A 141 13.82 2.73 3.16
N HIS A 142 14.44 3.22 4.23
CA HIS A 142 15.52 4.19 4.17
C HIS A 142 16.79 3.56 4.74
N ASN A 143 17.80 3.37 3.88
CA ASN A 143 19.10 2.91 4.32
C ASN A 143 19.88 4.08 4.95
N ARG A 144 20.02 4.09 6.27
CA ARG A 144 20.73 5.15 7.00
C ARG A 144 22.25 5.14 6.78
N PHE A 145 22.81 4.07 6.22
CA PHE A 145 24.25 3.90 6.03
C PHE A 145 24.74 4.35 4.65
N TYR A 146 23.84 4.73 3.75
CA TYR A 146 24.21 5.13 2.39
C TYR A 146 23.41 6.34 1.92
N ASN A 147 24.12 7.40 1.55
CA ASN A 147 23.51 8.51 0.81
C ASN A 147 23.40 8.07 -0.65
N SER A 148 22.18 7.70 -1.07
CA SER A 148 21.90 7.47 -2.49
C SER A 148 22.11 8.76 -3.29
N ALA A 149 22.65 8.63 -4.50
CA ALA A 149 22.72 9.75 -5.45
C ALA A 149 21.33 10.32 -5.77
N ASP A 150 20.29 9.50 -5.65
CA ASP A 150 18.91 9.85 -5.96
C ASP A 150 18.13 10.42 -4.76
N SER A 151 18.74 10.53 -3.59
CA SER A 151 18.08 11.02 -2.37
C SER A 151 17.42 12.39 -2.57
N THR A 152 18.07 13.28 -3.32
CA THR A 152 17.54 14.61 -3.65
C THR A 152 16.28 14.53 -4.50
N SER A 153 16.24 13.63 -5.48
CA SER A 153 15.07 13.40 -6.34
C SER A 153 13.89 12.81 -5.56
N VAL A 154 14.16 11.85 -4.68
CA VAL A 154 13.13 11.22 -3.84
C VAL A 154 12.52 12.26 -2.87
N ILE A 155 13.35 13.06 -2.21
CA ILE A 155 12.88 14.13 -1.31
C ILE A 155 12.08 15.19 -2.08
N ALA A 156 12.51 15.57 -3.28
CA ALA A 156 11.79 16.53 -4.12
C ALA A 156 10.39 16.02 -4.50
N VAL A 157 10.28 14.76 -4.92
CA VAL A 157 8.99 14.13 -5.27
C VAL A 157 8.05 14.08 -4.06
N ILE A 158 8.54 13.66 -2.90
CA ILE A 158 7.74 13.64 -1.66
C ILE A 158 7.24 15.06 -1.32
N THR A 159 8.13 16.06 -1.43
CA THR A 159 7.79 17.46 -1.14
C THR A 159 6.73 17.99 -2.11
N ILE A 160 6.81 17.65 -3.39
CA ILE A 160 5.81 18.04 -4.41
C ILE A 160 4.45 17.42 -4.08
N ILE A 161 4.39 16.12 -3.75
CA ILE A 161 3.15 15.43 -3.41
C ILE A 161 2.47 16.09 -2.20
N ILE A 162 3.23 16.36 -1.13
CA ILE A 162 2.72 17.05 0.07
C ILE A 162 2.23 18.45 -0.29
N SER A 163 2.97 19.18 -1.12
CA SER A 163 2.59 20.54 -1.52
C SER A 163 1.30 20.57 -2.33
N ILE A 164 1.13 19.64 -3.28
CA ILE A 164 -0.11 19.50 -4.07
C ILE A 164 -1.29 19.17 -3.16
N TYR A 165 -1.10 18.24 -2.21
CA TYR A 165 -2.15 17.88 -1.26
C TYR A 165 -2.60 19.08 -0.41
N VAL A 166 -1.65 19.83 0.17
CA VAL A 166 -1.93 21.03 0.96
C VAL A 166 -2.63 22.09 0.10
N LEU A 167 -2.19 22.29 -1.14
CA LEU A 167 -2.79 23.25 -2.06
C LEU A 167 -4.23 22.87 -2.41
N LEU A 168 -4.51 21.59 -2.67
CA LEU A 168 -5.87 21.07 -2.88
C LEU A 168 -6.77 21.29 -1.65
N LEU A 169 -6.24 21.07 -0.45
CA LEU A 169 -6.98 21.35 0.78
C LEU A 169 -7.28 22.85 0.94
N ILE A 170 -6.31 23.72 0.69
CA ILE A 170 -6.51 25.18 0.75
C ILE A 170 -7.57 25.60 -0.26
N ILE A 171 -7.49 25.15 -1.51
CA ILE A 171 -8.49 25.47 -2.55
C ILE A 171 -9.87 24.98 -2.13
N SER A 172 -9.99 23.74 -1.65
CA SER A 172 -11.27 23.16 -1.21
C SER A 172 -11.88 23.98 -0.08
N THR A 173 -11.05 24.39 0.88
CA THR A 173 -11.46 25.25 1.99
C THR A 173 -11.92 26.63 1.51
N LEU A 174 -11.21 27.23 0.55
CA LEU A 174 -11.57 28.53 -0.02
C LEU A 174 -12.85 28.48 -0.86
N LEU A 175 -13.04 27.42 -1.65
CA LEU A 175 -14.27 27.20 -2.43
C LEU A 175 -15.47 27.03 -1.50
N TYR A 176 -15.34 26.18 -0.48
CA TYR A 176 -16.36 26.01 0.55
C TYR A 176 -16.63 27.33 1.29
N SER A 177 -15.59 28.09 1.61
CA SER A 177 -15.71 29.41 2.23
C SER A 177 -16.54 30.37 1.38
N ARG A 178 -16.29 30.46 0.08
CA ARG A 178 -17.07 31.31 -0.83
C ARG A 178 -18.53 30.87 -0.94
N MET A 179 -18.77 29.57 -1.05
CA MET A 179 -20.13 29.01 -1.14
C MET A 179 -20.90 29.31 0.15
N SER A 180 -20.39 28.92 1.32
CA SER A 180 -21.03 29.18 2.61
C SER A 180 -21.19 30.68 2.88
N ALA A 181 -20.19 31.50 2.59
CA ALA A 181 -20.32 32.95 2.73
C ALA A 181 -21.47 33.47 1.87
N SER A 182 -21.57 33.07 0.60
CA SER A 182 -22.66 33.52 -0.27
C SER A 182 -24.06 33.09 0.21
N VAL A 183 -24.16 31.91 0.85
CA VAL A 183 -25.40 31.37 1.41
C VAL A 183 -25.85 32.14 2.65
N PHE A 184 -24.94 32.61 3.49
CA PHE A 184 -25.30 33.34 4.71
C PHE A 184 -25.26 34.86 4.55
N THR A 185 -24.31 35.43 3.81
CA THR A 185 -24.13 36.88 3.70
C THR A 185 -25.20 37.54 2.83
N LYS A 186 -25.67 36.86 1.77
CA LYS A 186 -26.75 37.40 0.91
C LYS A 186 -28.08 37.57 1.68
N PRO A 187 -28.62 36.55 2.38
CA PRO A 187 -29.84 36.72 3.17
C PRO A 187 -29.65 37.66 4.37
N LEU A 188 -28.47 37.69 5.00
CA LEU A 188 -28.21 38.63 6.09
C LEU A 188 -28.20 40.10 5.60
N ALA A 189 -27.62 40.36 4.42
CA ALA A 189 -27.66 41.67 3.80
C ALA A 189 -29.09 42.06 3.38
N ALA A 190 -29.89 41.10 2.89
CA ALA A 190 -31.30 41.31 2.59
C ALA A 190 -32.11 41.65 3.85
N LEU A 191 -31.92 40.90 4.95
CA LEU A 191 -32.55 41.18 6.25
C LEU A 191 -32.16 42.56 6.79
N GLN A 192 -30.88 42.92 6.68
CA GLN A 192 -30.42 44.25 7.10
C GLN A 192 -31.03 45.36 6.26
N LYS A 193 -31.25 45.12 4.95
CA LYS A 193 -31.93 46.06 4.05
C LYS A 193 -33.41 46.21 4.43
N SER A 194 -34.12 45.10 4.60
CA SER A 194 -35.54 45.10 5.00
C SER A 194 -35.76 45.73 6.37
N ALA A 195 -34.93 45.43 7.36
CA ALA A 195 -34.99 46.06 8.69
C ALA A 195 -34.74 47.58 8.61
N ASN A 196 -33.87 48.02 7.71
CA ASN A 196 -33.64 49.45 7.50
C ASN A 196 -34.79 50.15 6.75
N GLN A 197 -35.51 49.45 5.88
CA GLN A 197 -36.72 49.98 5.21
C GLN A 197 -37.85 50.16 6.23
N LEU A 198 -38.11 49.13 7.04
CA LEU A 198 -39.07 49.21 8.15
C LEU A 198 -38.76 50.35 9.13
N ARG A 199 -37.47 50.56 9.45
CA ARG A 199 -37.03 51.67 10.30
C ARG A 199 -37.32 53.05 9.68
N LYS A 200 -37.30 53.16 8.35
CA LYS A 200 -37.56 54.40 7.63
C LYS A 200 -39.06 54.65 7.38
N GLY A 201 -39.92 53.69 7.75
CA GLY A 201 -41.37 53.80 7.59
C GLY A 201 -41.89 53.36 6.22
N ASP A 202 -41.05 52.69 5.41
CA ASP A 202 -41.45 51.98 4.19
C ASP A 202 -41.88 50.54 4.50
#